data_AF-A0A5B8M791-F1
#
_entry.id   AF-A0A5B8M791-F1
#
_cell.length_a   1.000
_cell.length_b   1.000
_cell.length_c   1.000
_cell.angle_alpha   90.00
_cell.angle_beta   90.00
_cell.angle_gamma   90.00
#
_symmetry.space_group_name_H-M   'P 1'
#
loop_
_entity.id
_entity.type
_entity.pdbx_description
1 polymer ?
#
loop_
_entity_poly.entity_id
_entity_poly.type
_entity_poly.pdbx_seq_one_letter_code
_entity_poly.pdbx_strand_id
1 'polypeptide(L)'
;MKTLEQTVAQHRDEWAERSRAQQRLEIENNEAVAKLYGLEDEVPSDVPLERISLTNNSAFRWPNKTPAERDALFAKSVIVDLISYAVGCMFGRYSLDLPGLILGDQGTTLQDYYAKIPNPSFAPDKDNVIPIVDGDWFEDDIVERLRLFLRVVFGEQHFEENLRFVTMTLGVKGLRDYFIKTTGRGSSSEFYDDHLQRYKKRPIYWLFSSPKGSFNALIYMHRYSPSTVSTVLNEYLREFQAKLQSSLTQSERSNNAREADRLRSVLVELNEYEHDVLFPLATQQIAIDLDDGVKANYPKFGAALKKVPGLEAGAGD
;
A
#
# COMPACT_ATOMS: atom_id res chain seq x y z
N MET A 1 1.21 16.82 20.99
CA MET A 1 1.28 16.25 19.63
C MET A 1 -0.04 16.60 18.95
N LYS A 2 -0.06 16.90 17.64
CA LYS A 2 -1.33 17.12 16.93
C LYS A 2 -1.98 15.78 16.61
N THR A 3 -3.30 15.73 16.55
CA THR A 3 -4.00 14.55 16.03
C THR A 3 -3.77 14.44 14.52
N LEU A 4 -4.00 13.25 13.95
CA LEU A 4 -3.88 13.04 12.52
C LEU A 4 -4.88 13.93 11.76
N GLU A 5 -6.12 14.07 12.25
CA GLU A 5 -7.12 14.97 11.65
C GLU A 5 -6.64 16.43 11.61
N GLN A 6 -6.11 16.94 12.73
CA GLN A 6 -5.54 18.29 12.79
C GLN A 6 -4.36 18.45 11.83
N THR A 7 -3.53 17.42 11.69
CA THR A 7 -2.38 17.41 10.77
C THR A 7 -2.85 17.43 9.31
N VAL A 8 -3.88 16.66 8.96
CA VAL A 8 -4.49 16.66 7.62
C VAL A 8 -5.13 18.01 7.31
N ALA A 9 -5.87 18.60 8.25
CA ALA A 9 -6.48 19.91 8.08
C ALA A 9 -5.43 21.01 7.86
N GLN A 10 -4.36 21.03 8.67
CA GLN A 10 -3.25 21.95 8.46
C GLN A 10 -2.60 21.74 7.08
N HIS A 11 -2.36 20.50 6.68
CA HIS A 11 -1.75 20.19 5.39
C HIS A 11 -2.61 20.66 4.22
N ARG A 12 -3.93 20.52 4.32
CA ARG A 12 -4.88 21.04 3.33
C ARG A 12 -4.75 22.56 3.21
N ASP A 13 -4.73 23.26 4.34
CA ASP A 13 -4.69 24.72 4.36
C ASP A 13 -3.36 25.25 3.77
N GLU A 14 -2.23 24.61 4.11
CA GLU A 14 -0.92 24.88 3.52
C GLU A 14 -0.92 24.70 1.98
N TRP A 15 -1.53 23.63 1.47
CA TRP A 15 -1.65 23.41 0.03
C TRP A 15 -2.59 24.37 -0.66
N ALA A 16 -3.68 24.78 0.00
CA ALA A 16 -4.58 25.79 -0.51
C ALA A 16 -3.86 27.15 -0.64
N GLU A 17 -3.05 27.52 0.35
CA GLU A 17 -2.21 28.72 0.29
C GLU A 17 -1.16 28.66 -0.81
N ARG A 18 -0.43 27.54 -0.93
CA ARG A 18 0.53 27.31 -2.03
C ARG A 18 -0.13 27.40 -3.40
N SER A 19 -1.33 26.85 -3.54
CA SER A 19 -2.09 26.88 -4.81
C SER A 19 -2.51 28.31 -5.17
N ARG A 20 -2.99 29.10 -4.19
CA ARG A 20 -3.28 30.52 -4.40
C ARG A 20 -2.04 31.35 -4.70
N ALA A 21 -0.90 31.03 -4.08
CA ALA A 21 0.36 31.70 -4.38
C ALA A 21 0.82 31.42 -5.81
N GLN A 22 0.79 30.16 -6.24
CA GLN A 22 1.08 29.77 -7.62
C GLN A 22 0.13 30.42 -8.62
N GLN A 23 -1.17 30.47 -8.30
CA GLN A 23 -2.17 31.16 -9.12
C GLN A 23 -1.80 32.63 -9.36
N ARG A 24 -1.45 33.37 -8.30
CA ARG A 24 -1.02 34.77 -8.42
C ARG A 24 0.21 34.92 -9.32
N LEU A 25 1.21 34.06 -9.14
CA LEU A 25 2.41 34.08 -9.98
C LEU A 25 2.09 33.79 -11.46
N GLU A 26 1.17 32.86 -11.74
CA GLU A 26 0.75 32.58 -13.11
C GLU A 26 -0.03 33.76 -13.73
N ILE A 27 -0.89 34.43 -12.97
CA ILE A 27 -1.59 35.64 -13.40
C ILE A 27 -0.60 36.78 -13.67
N GLU A 28 0.33 37.05 -12.75
CA GLU A 28 1.36 38.08 -12.90
C GLU A 28 2.23 37.83 -14.15
N ASN A 29 2.57 36.57 -14.43
CA ASN A 29 3.27 36.21 -15.66
C ASN A 29 2.43 36.49 -16.91
N ASN A 30 1.14 36.13 -16.90
CA ASN A 30 0.24 36.39 -18.03
C ASN A 30 0.08 37.90 -18.27
N GLU A 31 -0.11 38.70 -17.21
CA GLU A 31 -0.22 40.16 -17.30
C GLU A 31 1.06 40.79 -17.85
N ALA A 32 2.23 40.34 -17.38
CA ALA A 32 3.51 40.83 -17.87
C ALA A 32 3.72 40.51 -19.36
N VAL A 33 3.33 39.32 -19.79
CA VAL A 33 3.40 38.90 -21.21
C VAL A 33 2.39 39.67 -22.05
N ALA A 34 1.13 39.79 -21.64
CA ALA A 34 0.10 40.52 -22.37
C ALA A 34 0.54 41.98 -22.60
N LYS A 35 1.07 42.62 -21.55
CA LYS A 35 1.60 43.99 -21.62
C LYS A 35 2.77 44.15 -22.58
N LEU A 36 3.67 43.16 -22.65
CA LEU A 36 4.82 43.20 -23.56
C LEU A 36 4.39 43.19 -25.02
N TYR A 37 3.29 42.51 -25.34
CA TYR A 37 2.79 42.33 -26.70
C TYR A 37 1.61 43.26 -27.07
N GLY A 38 1.11 44.07 -26.13
CA GLY A 38 -0.05 44.94 -26.35
C GLY A 38 -1.36 44.15 -26.50
N LEU A 39 -1.51 43.05 -25.77
CA LEU A 39 -2.63 42.10 -25.86
C LEU A 39 -3.51 42.10 -24.59
N GLU A 40 -3.43 43.12 -23.74
CA GLU A 40 -4.13 43.18 -22.46
C GLU A 40 -5.67 43.03 -22.60
N ASP A 41 -6.24 43.54 -23.69
CA ASP A 41 -7.67 43.48 -23.99
C ASP A 41 -8.07 42.26 -24.84
N GLU A 42 -7.09 41.52 -25.38
CA GLU A 42 -7.30 40.40 -26.31
C GLU A 42 -7.28 39.04 -25.60
N VAL A 43 -6.51 38.91 -24.51
CA VAL A 43 -6.33 37.64 -23.80
C VAL A 43 -6.54 37.81 -22.30
N PRO A 44 -7.46 37.06 -21.66
CA PRO A 44 -7.63 37.12 -20.22
C PRO A 44 -6.40 36.59 -19.50
N SER A 45 -5.87 37.38 -18.56
CA SER A 45 -4.71 36.98 -17.75
C SER A 45 -5.09 36.13 -16.52
N ASP A 46 -6.38 36.10 -16.16
CA ASP A 46 -6.89 35.31 -15.04
C ASP A 46 -6.67 33.80 -15.25
N VAL A 47 -6.32 33.10 -14.18
CA VAL A 47 -6.11 31.65 -14.18
C VAL A 47 -6.97 31.04 -13.08
N PRO A 48 -7.97 30.21 -13.40
CA PRO A 48 -8.78 29.55 -12.38
C PRO A 48 -7.94 28.52 -11.60
N LEU A 49 -8.25 28.32 -10.31
CA LEU A 49 -7.55 27.34 -9.47
C LEU A 49 -7.60 25.92 -10.03
N GLU A 50 -8.65 25.58 -10.78
CA GLU A 50 -8.82 24.31 -11.49
C GLU A 50 -7.75 24.06 -12.56
N ARG A 51 -6.99 25.08 -12.96
CA ARG A 51 -5.87 24.96 -13.92
C ARG A 51 -4.49 24.93 -13.27
N ILE A 52 -4.40 25.22 -11.97
CA ILE A 52 -3.12 25.25 -11.24
C ILE A 52 -2.67 23.81 -10.93
N SER A 53 -1.76 23.29 -11.74
CA SER A 53 -1.38 21.86 -11.80
C SER A 53 -0.51 21.33 -10.65
N LEU A 54 -0.57 21.94 -9.47
CA LEU A 54 0.14 21.45 -8.29
C LEU A 54 -0.45 20.13 -7.80
N THR A 55 0.42 19.20 -7.37
CA THR A 55 0.07 17.81 -7.03
C THR A 55 -1.07 17.67 -6.02
N ASN A 56 -1.19 18.60 -5.07
CA ASN A 56 -2.18 18.58 -3.99
C ASN A 56 -3.14 19.78 -4.02
N ASN A 57 -3.22 20.48 -5.15
CA ASN A 57 -4.31 21.43 -5.36
C ASN A 57 -5.62 20.67 -5.57
N SER A 58 -6.51 20.69 -4.58
CA SER A 58 -7.80 19.99 -4.64
C SER A 58 -8.70 20.47 -5.79
N ALA A 59 -8.60 21.74 -6.19
CA ALA A 59 -9.38 22.27 -7.31
C ALA A 59 -8.95 21.66 -8.65
N PHE A 60 -7.63 21.53 -8.87
CA PHE A 60 -7.09 20.90 -10.07
C PHE A 60 -7.34 19.38 -10.10
N ARG A 61 -7.20 18.69 -8.95
CA ARG A 61 -7.45 17.24 -8.88
C ARG A 61 -8.91 16.87 -9.09
N TRP A 62 -9.83 17.72 -8.62
CA TRP A 62 -11.27 17.46 -8.64
C TRP A 62 -12.05 18.71 -9.09
N PRO A 63 -11.92 19.12 -10.36
CA PRO A 63 -12.50 20.37 -10.85
C PRO A 63 -14.02 20.39 -10.78
N ASN A 64 -14.67 19.23 -10.92
CA ASN A 64 -16.13 19.11 -10.93
C ASN A 64 -16.74 18.87 -9.53
N LYS A 65 -16.00 19.17 -8.45
CA LYS A 65 -16.43 18.93 -7.07
C LYS A 65 -16.58 20.22 -6.29
N THR A 66 -17.54 20.23 -5.38
CA THR A 66 -17.75 21.34 -4.44
C THR A 66 -16.57 21.44 -3.44
N PRO A 67 -16.37 22.59 -2.78
CA PRO A 67 -15.32 22.72 -1.76
C PRO A 67 -15.39 21.64 -0.67
N ALA A 68 -16.58 21.32 -0.16
CA ALA A 68 -16.74 20.29 0.87
C ALA A 68 -16.40 18.87 0.36
N GLU A 69 -16.78 18.54 -0.88
CA GLU A 69 -16.39 17.27 -1.50
C GLU A 69 -14.87 17.20 -1.74
N ARG A 70 -14.26 18.31 -2.17
CA ARG A 70 -12.81 18.43 -2.39
C ARG A 70 -12.05 18.21 -1.08
N ASP A 71 -12.54 18.72 0.04
CA ASP A 71 -11.94 18.54 1.36
C ASP A 71 -11.97 17.08 1.81
N ALA A 72 -13.11 16.40 1.65
CA ALA A 72 -13.22 14.98 1.96
C ALA A 72 -12.31 14.11 1.08
N LEU A 73 -12.25 14.41 -0.22
CA LEU A 73 -11.37 13.71 -1.17
C LEU A 73 -9.88 13.98 -0.88
N PHE A 74 -9.54 15.21 -0.48
CA PHE A 74 -8.19 15.57 -0.04
C PHE A 74 -7.79 14.74 1.17
N ALA A 75 -8.62 14.73 2.22
CA ALA A 75 -8.37 13.95 3.43
C ALA A 75 -8.18 12.47 3.10
N LYS A 76 -9.07 11.88 2.28
CA LYS A 76 -8.92 10.50 1.82
C LYS A 76 -7.61 10.27 1.09
N SER A 77 -7.23 11.16 0.18
CA SER A 77 -5.97 11.02 -0.55
C SER A 77 -4.74 11.07 0.36
N VAL A 78 -4.74 11.93 1.38
CA VAL A 78 -3.65 12.03 2.36
C VAL A 78 -3.57 10.77 3.21
N ILE A 79 -4.71 10.19 3.63
CA ILE A 79 -4.72 8.93 4.38
C ILE A 79 -4.18 7.77 3.53
N VAL A 80 -4.58 7.67 2.26
CA VAL A 80 -4.06 6.66 1.33
C VAL A 80 -2.55 6.82 1.13
N ASP A 81 -2.06 8.06 0.96
CA ASP A 81 -0.63 8.35 0.83
C ASP A 81 0.15 8.02 2.13
N LEU A 82 -0.43 8.33 3.30
CA LEU A 82 0.14 8.00 4.60
C LEU A 82 0.27 6.49 4.79
N ILE A 83 -0.75 5.70 4.44
CA ILE A 83 -0.70 4.23 4.54
C ILE A 83 0.33 3.68 3.56
N SER A 84 0.40 4.21 2.33
CA SER A 84 1.43 3.80 1.36
C SER A 84 2.85 4.09 1.86
N TYR A 85 3.06 5.24 2.51
CA TYR A 85 4.31 5.59 3.18
C TYR A 85 4.60 4.69 4.39
N ALA A 86 3.60 4.40 5.21
CA ALA A 86 3.72 3.49 6.35
C ALA A 86 4.16 2.09 5.91
N VAL A 87 3.53 1.53 4.87
CA VAL A 87 3.96 0.24 4.27
C VAL A 87 5.37 0.33 3.70
N GLY A 88 5.75 1.47 3.11
CA GLY A 88 7.15 1.71 2.72
C GLY A 88 8.12 1.68 3.90
N CYS A 89 7.74 2.23 5.05
CA CYS A 89 8.52 2.11 6.29
C CYS A 89 8.54 0.67 6.80
N MET A 90 7.43 -0.07 6.70
CA MET A 90 7.38 -1.49 7.07
C MET A 90 8.37 -2.32 6.26
N PHE A 91 8.59 -2.00 4.99
CA PHE A 91 9.61 -2.70 4.19
C PHE A 91 11.01 -2.09 4.29
N GLY A 92 11.18 -0.97 5.01
CA GLY A 92 12.46 -0.25 5.11
C GLY A 92 12.82 0.55 3.87
N ARG A 93 11.87 0.71 2.94
CA ARG A 93 12.01 1.62 1.80
C ARG A 93 12.21 3.06 2.25
N TYR A 94 11.49 3.43 3.31
CA TYR A 94 11.59 4.73 3.98
C TYR A 94 11.90 4.54 5.46
N SER A 95 12.22 5.64 6.13
CA SER A 95 12.32 5.73 7.58
C SER A 95 11.62 7.00 8.08
N LEU A 96 11.19 6.97 9.34
CA LEU A 96 10.78 8.14 10.08
C LEU A 96 11.97 8.99 10.55
N ASP A 97 13.14 8.36 10.68
CA ASP A 97 14.34 8.94 11.32
C ASP A 97 15.31 9.56 10.31
N LEU A 98 15.21 9.19 9.04
CA LEU A 98 16.08 9.67 7.97
C LEU A 98 15.27 9.94 6.69
N PRO A 99 15.31 11.16 6.14
CA PRO A 99 14.57 11.48 4.93
C PRO A 99 15.18 10.80 3.70
N GLY A 100 14.32 10.54 2.70
CA GLY A 100 14.72 9.93 1.44
C GLY A 100 14.50 8.43 1.38
N LEU A 101 14.99 7.83 0.28
CA LEU A 101 14.90 6.38 0.02
C LEU A 101 16.05 5.67 0.74
N ILE A 102 15.74 4.63 1.53
CA ILE A 102 16.74 3.91 2.33
C ILE A 102 17.12 2.59 1.68
N LEU A 103 16.14 1.70 1.48
CA LEU A 103 16.26 0.45 0.72
C LEU A 103 15.47 0.61 -0.58
N GLY A 104 16.15 0.62 -1.72
CA GLY A 104 15.50 0.91 -2.99
C GLY A 104 16.30 0.48 -4.22
N ASP A 105 17.27 -0.39 -4.01
CA ASP A 105 18.27 -0.85 -4.96
C ASP A 105 18.50 -2.35 -4.75
N GLN A 106 18.94 -3.05 -5.80
CA GLN A 106 19.13 -4.49 -5.73
C GLN A 106 20.32 -4.82 -4.84
N GLY A 107 20.11 -5.77 -3.92
CA GLY A 107 21.17 -6.28 -3.06
C GLY A 107 21.38 -5.50 -1.77
N THR A 108 20.68 -4.39 -1.54
CA THR A 108 20.65 -3.82 -0.19
C THR A 108 19.88 -4.70 0.76
N THR A 109 20.45 -4.84 1.95
CA THR A 109 19.97 -5.73 3.01
C THR A 109 19.45 -4.92 4.18
N LEU A 110 18.78 -5.60 5.10
CA LEU A 110 18.36 -4.99 6.35
C LEU A 110 19.56 -4.53 7.21
N GLN A 111 20.74 -5.16 7.05
CA GLN A 111 21.97 -4.69 7.71
C GLN A 111 22.38 -3.30 7.20
N ASP A 112 22.24 -3.05 5.90
CA ASP A 112 22.52 -1.72 5.32
C ASP A 112 21.55 -0.65 5.83
N TYR A 113 20.30 -1.02 6.09
CA TYR A 113 19.33 -0.15 6.77
C TYR A 113 19.83 0.22 8.17
N TYR A 114 20.19 -0.78 8.99
CA TYR A 114 20.66 -0.53 10.36
C TYR A 114 22.02 0.17 10.43
N ALA A 115 22.88 0.01 9.42
CA ALA A 115 24.11 0.78 9.31
C ALA A 115 23.84 2.29 9.16
N LYS A 116 22.76 2.66 8.46
CA LYS A 116 22.31 4.05 8.32
C LYS A 116 21.52 4.54 9.54
N ILE A 117 20.68 3.66 10.11
CA ILE A 117 19.75 3.97 11.21
C ILE A 117 19.87 2.87 12.27
N PRO A 118 20.83 2.95 13.21
CA PRO A 118 21.08 1.88 14.17
C PRO A 118 19.92 1.60 15.13
N ASN A 119 19.15 2.63 15.50
CA ASN A 119 18.02 2.55 16.43
C ASN A 119 16.79 3.21 15.80
N PRO A 120 16.10 2.56 14.84
CA PRO A 120 14.97 3.18 14.17
C PRO A 120 13.77 3.29 15.10
N SER A 121 13.05 4.40 15.03
CA SER A 121 11.79 4.61 15.74
C SER A 121 10.72 3.61 15.31
N PHE A 122 10.78 3.13 14.07
CA PHE A 122 9.93 2.09 13.53
C PHE A 122 10.75 1.12 12.69
N ALA A 123 10.98 -0.09 13.23
CA ALA A 123 11.82 -1.08 12.59
C ALA A 123 11.14 -1.71 11.35
N PRO A 124 11.87 -1.86 10.22
CA PRO A 124 11.38 -2.62 9.09
C PRO A 124 11.13 -4.08 9.43
N ASP A 125 10.29 -4.71 8.63
CA ASP A 125 10.05 -6.13 8.63
C ASP A 125 11.35 -6.90 8.33
N LYS A 126 11.56 -7.99 9.05
CA LYS A 126 12.85 -8.68 9.09
C LYS A 126 13.11 -9.45 7.81
N ASP A 127 12.10 -10.15 7.30
CA ASP A 127 12.26 -11.13 6.23
C ASP A 127 11.60 -10.72 4.92
N ASN A 128 11.05 -9.50 4.87
CA ASN A 128 10.41 -8.90 3.70
C ASN A 128 9.04 -9.53 3.38
N VAL A 129 8.37 -10.12 4.37
CA VAL A 129 7.06 -10.75 4.20
C VAL A 129 6.07 -10.21 5.23
N ILE A 130 5.03 -9.54 4.77
CA ILE A 130 3.97 -9.02 5.66
C ILE A 130 2.66 -9.76 5.34
N PRO A 131 2.12 -10.57 6.26
CA PRO A 131 0.90 -11.32 6.02
C PRO A 131 -0.33 -10.40 6.00
N ILE A 132 -1.28 -10.74 5.11
CA ILE A 132 -2.56 -10.05 4.92
C ILE A 132 -3.65 -11.12 4.84
N VAL A 133 -4.11 -11.57 6.01
CA VAL A 133 -5.11 -12.65 6.16
C VAL A 133 -6.32 -12.19 6.97
N ASP A 134 -7.47 -12.83 6.74
CA ASP A 134 -8.71 -12.51 7.44
C ASP A 134 -8.70 -13.14 8.85
N GLY A 135 -8.79 -12.28 9.86
CA GLY A 135 -8.58 -12.63 11.26
C GLY A 135 -7.17 -12.33 11.76
N ASP A 136 -6.98 -12.50 13.07
CA ASP A 136 -5.75 -12.12 13.78
C ASP A 136 -4.87 -13.36 13.97
N TRP A 137 -4.26 -13.83 12.88
CA TRP A 137 -3.46 -15.06 12.86
C TRP A 137 -1.95 -14.83 13.06
N PHE A 138 -1.47 -13.61 12.84
CA PHE A 138 -0.06 -13.21 12.95
C PHE A 138 0.04 -11.96 13.81
N GLU A 139 1.03 -11.91 14.71
CA GLU A 139 1.25 -10.78 15.62
C GLU A 139 1.79 -9.54 14.91
N ASP A 140 2.44 -9.74 13.76
CA ASP A 140 3.11 -8.73 12.95
C ASP A 140 2.47 -8.53 11.57
N ASP A 141 1.16 -8.79 11.47
CA ASP A 141 0.42 -8.59 10.23
C ASP A 141 0.34 -7.10 9.83
N ILE A 142 -0.12 -6.84 8.61
CA ILE A 142 -0.18 -5.47 8.07
C ILE A 142 -1.01 -4.50 8.94
N VAL A 143 -2.04 -5.00 9.63
CA VAL A 143 -2.92 -4.19 10.47
C VAL A 143 -2.20 -3.82 11.75
N GLU A 144 -1.59 -4.78 12.45
CA GLU A 144 -0.86 -4.52 13.69
C GLU A 144 0.37 -3.64 13.44
N ARG A 145 1.07 -3.84 12.32
CA ARG A 145 2.15 -2.94 11.89
C ARG A 145 1.66 -1.52 11.62
N LEU A 146 0.50 -1.35 10.98
CA LEU A 146 -0.07 -0.01 10.76
C LEU A 146 -0.50 0.64 12.07
N ARG A 147 -1.09 -0.12 12.99
CA ARG A 147 -1.44 0.38 14.33
C ARG A 147 -0.18 0.83 15.08
N LEU A 148 0.88 0.02 15.07
CA LEU A 148 2.17 0.39 15.67
C LEU A 148 2.73 1.66 15.03
N PHE A 149 2.70 1.77 13.70
CA PHE A 149 3.14 2.97 12.98
C PHE A 149 2.38 4.22 13.45
N LEU A 150 1.05 4.15 13.57
CA LEU A 150 0.24 5.28 14.04
C LEU A 150 0.60 5.68 15.49
N ARG A 151 0.90 4.72 16.36
CA ARG A 151 1.35 4.99 17.74
C ARG A 151 2.70 5.69 17.77
N VAL A 152 3.66 5.22 16.96
CA VAL A 152 4.99 5.83 16.87
C VAL A 152 4.90 7.25 16.32
N VAL A 153 4.14 7.46 15.25
CA VAL A 153 4.12 8.75 14.52
C VAL A 153 3.24 9.80 15.19
N PHE A 154 2.14 9.41 15.84
CA PHE A 154 1.17 10.36 16.41
C PHE A 154 0.98 10.23 17.93
N GLY A 155 1.72 9.32 18.57
CA GLY A 155 1.69 9.07 20.00
C GLY A 155 0.52 8.19 20.44
N GLU A 156 0.76 7.38 21.48
CA GLU A 156 -0.26 6.48 22.06
C GLU A 156 -1.53 7.22 22.49
N GLN A 157 -1.38 8.42 23.06
CA GLN A 157 -2.48 9.22 23.59
C GLN A 157 -3.55 9.60 22.56
N HIS A 158 -3.21 9.62 21.26
CA HIS A 158 -4.14 9.95 20.18
C HIS A 158 -4.52 8.73 19.33
N PHE A 159 -4.05 7.54 19.67
CA PHE A 159 -4.16 6.36 18.83
C PHE A 159 -5.62 6.05 18.45
N GLU A 160 -6.52 5.98 19.43
CA GLU A 160 -7.93 5.65 19.20
C GLU A 160 -8.66 6.70 18.35
N GLU A 161 -8.34 7.98 18.54
CA GLU A 161 -8.90 9.07 17.74
C GLU A 161 -8.39 9.01 16.29
N ASN A 162 -7.09 8.82 16.10
CA ASN A 162 -6.47 8.71 14.79
C ASN A 162 -6.96 7.47 14.04
N LEU A 163 -7.11 6.34 14.73
CA LEU A 163 -7.63 5.11 14.14
C LEU A 163 -9.06 5.30 13.64
N ARG A 164 -9.93 5.93 14.45
CA ARG A 164 -11.29 6.27 14.02
C ARG A 164 -11.30 7.21 12.82
N PHE A 165 -10.45 8.24 12.83
CA PHE A 165 -10.34 9.16 11.71
C PHE A 165 -9.92 8.45 10.42
N VAL A 166 -8.94 7.54 10.48
CA VAL A 166 -8.52 6.73 9.32
C VAL A 166 -9.66 5.86 8.80
N THR A 167 -10.32 5.09 9.67
CA THR A 167 -11.38 4.16 9.22
C THR A 167 -12.59 4.89 8.67
N MET A 168 -13.01 6.00 9.29
CA MET A 168 -14.09 6.85 8.78
C MET A 168 -13.74 7.47 7.42
N THR A 169 -12.52 7.99 7.27
CA THR A 169 -12.05 8.62 6.03
C THR A 169 -11.97 7.63 4.87
N LEU A 170 -11.54 6.40 5.14
CA LEU A 170 -11.51 5.32 4.15
C LEU A 170 -12.91 4.76 3.86
N GLY A 171 -13.85 4.90 4.80
CA GLY A 171 -15.19 4.34 4.69
C GLY A 171 -15.25 2.84 5.02
N VAL A 172 -14.34 2.36 5.88
CA VAL A 172 -14.22 0.95 6.27
C VAL A 172 -14.60 0.76 7.75
N LYS A 173 -15.10 -0.43 8.11
CA LYS A 173 -15.45 -0.72 9.51
C LYS A 173 -14.23 -0.93 10.40
N GLY A 174 -13.14 -1.43 9.81
CA GLY A 174 -11.85 -1.61 10.46
C GLY A 174 -10.74 -1.64 9.42
N LEU A 175 -9.48 -1.45 9.85
CA LEU A 175 -8.33 -1.39 8.94
C LEU A 175 -8.19 -2.65 8.06
N ARG A 176 -8.49 -3.83 8.62
CA ARG A 176 -8.43 -5.10 7.90
C ARG A 176 -9.27 -5.10 6.62
N ASP A 177 -10.43 -4.44 6.64
CA ASP A 177 -11.30 -4.31 5.48
C ASP A 177 -10.61 -3.57 4.32
N TYR A 178 -9.79 -2.56 4.61
CA TYR A 178 -9.05 -1.80 3.58
C TYR A 178 -8.00 -2.66 2.87
N PHE A 179 -7.41 -3.63 3.57
CA PHE A 179 -6.36 -4.51 3.04
C PHE A 179 -6.88 -5.79 2.40
N ILE A 180 -8.06 -6.28 2.78
CA ILE A 180 -8.58 -7.59 2.36
C ILE A 180 -9.82 -7.49 1.49
N LYS A 181 -10.79 -6.63 1.84
CA LYS A 181 -12.09 -6.66 1.16
C LYS A 181 -11.97 -6.11 -0.25
N THR A 182 -12.35 -6.93 -1.21
CA THR A 182 -12.53 -6.50 -2.59
C THR A 182 -13.70 -5.54 -2.66
N THR A 183 -13.44 -4.34 -3.18
CA THR A 183 -14.54 -3.45 -3.56
C THR A 183 -15.21 -4.06 -4.81
N GLY A 184 -16.52 -3.95 -4.98
CA GLY A 184 -17.22 -4.51 -6.16
C GLY A 184 -16.78 -3.95 -7.53
N ARG A 185 -15.72 -3.13 -7.57
CA ARG A 185 -15.09 -2.53 -8.76
C ARG A 185 -13.60 -2.90 -8.91
N GLY A 186 -13.02 -3.62 -7.94
CA GLY A 186 -11.58 -3.91 -7.83
C GLY A 186 -11.23 -5.38 -8.01
N SER A 187 -9.93 -5.69 -8.15
CA SER A 187 -9.43 -7.08 -8.33
C SER A 187 -8.99 -7.76 -7.03
N SER A 188 -8.82 -6.98 -5.96
CA SER A 188 -8.09 -7.39 -4.75
C SER A 188 -8.66 -6.71 -3.51
N SER A 189 -8.13 -5.55 -3.15
CA SER A 189 -8.53 -4.74 -2.00
C SER A 189 -8.25 -3.28 -2.32
N GLU A 190 -8.90 -2.35 -1.60
CA GLU A 190 -8.73 -0.92 -1.87
C GLU A 190 -7.25 -0.48 -1.76
N PHE A 191 -6.53 -0.98 -0.75
CA PHE A 191 -5.08 -0.76 -0.62
C PHE A 191 -4.29 -1.23 -1.86
N TYR A 192 -4.50 -2.48 -2.29
CA TYR A 192 -3.70 -3.02 -3.39
C TYR A 192 -4.10 -2.39 -4.73
N ASP A 193 -5.37 -2.05 -4.92
CA ASP A 193 -5.86 -1.37 -6.11
C ASP A 193 -5.24 0.05 -6.22
N ASP A 194 -5.19 0.81 -5.11
CA ASP A 194 -4.51 2.11 -5.02
C ASP A 194 -3.01 1.98 -5.35
N HIS A 195 -2.36 0.93 -4.83
CA HIS A 195 -0.95 0.62 -5.11
C HIS A 195 -0.72 0.30 -6.59
N LEU A 196 -1.56 -0.53 -7.21
CA LEU A 196 -1.48 -0.83 -8.65
C LEU A 196 -1.66 0.44 -9.49
N GLN A 197 -2.60 1.32 -9.12
CA GLN A 197 -2.80 2.60 -9.81
C GLN A 197 -1.58 3.51 -9.68
N ARG A 198 -1.04 3.65 -8.47
CA ARG A 198 0.15 4.50 -8.19
C ARG A 198 1.35 4.12 -9.06
N TYR A 199 1.57 2.81 -9.25
CA TYR A 199 2.68 2.30 -10.05
C TYR A 199 2.30 1.94 -11.49
N LYS A 200 1.17 2.46 -12.01
CA LYS A 200 0.74 2.25 -13.42
C LYS A 200 0.76 0.77 -13.83
N LYS A 201 0.21 -0.11 -12.97
CA LYS A 201 0.18 -1.58 -13.11
C LYS A 201 1.56 -2.23 -13.17
N ARG A 202 2.57 -1.64 -12.55
CA ARG A 202 3.93 -2.20 -12.36
C ARG A 202 4.30 -2.12 -10.88
N PRO A 203 3.57 -2.82 -10.00
CA PRO A 203 3.71 -2.67 -8.56
C PRO A 203 5.10 -3.04 -8.07
N ILE A 204 5.59 -2.32 -7.05
CA ILE A 204 6.84 -2.65 -6.36
C ILE A 204 6.63 -3.52 -5.12
N TYR A 205 5.43 -3.50 -4.54
CA TYR A 205 5.00 -4.48 -3.55
C TYR A 205 4.22 -5.57 -4.26
N TRP A 206 4.69 -6.82 -4.19
CA TRP A 206 4.06 -7.95 -4.85
C TRP A 206 3.25 -8.75 -3.84
N LEU A 207 2.02 -9.08 -4.21
CA LEU A 207 1.10 -9.80 -3.36
C LEU A 207 1.11 -11.27 -3.73
N PHE A 208 1.75 -12.12 -2.92
CA PHE A 208 1.51 -13.56 -2.95
C PHE A 208 0.08 -13.80 -2.51
N SER A 209 -0.70 -14.58 -3.28
CA SER A 209 -2.15 -14.69 -3.07
C SER A 209 -2.64 -16.07 -3.49
N SER A 210 -3.28 -16.79 -2.58
CA SER A 210 -3.94 -18.05 -2.92
C SER A 210 -5.10 -17.81 -3.92
N PRO A 211 -5.56 -18.83 -4.66
CA PRO A 211 -6.56 -18.65 -5.73
C PRO A 211 -7.84 -17.93 -5.29
N LYS A 212 -8.34 -18.19 -4.08
CA LYS A 212 -9.52 -17.50 -3.51
C LYS A 212 -9.14 -16.35 -2.56
N GLY A 213 -7.85 -16.06 -2.42
CA GLY A 213 -7.33 -14.98 -1.57
C GLY A 213 -7.44 -15.24 -0.07
N SER A 214 -7.62 -16.51 0.35
CA SER A 214 -7.64 -16.88 1.77
C SER A 214 -6.29 -16.70 2.46
N PHE A 215 -5.19 -16.86 1.71
CA PHE A 215 -3.85 -16.46 2.15
C PHE A 215 -3.35 -15.34 1.25
N ASN A 216 -2.87 -14.26 1.85
CA ASN A 216 -2.08 -13.27 1.14
C ASN A 216 -0.86 -12.85 1.96
N ALA A 217 0.24 -12.57 1.28
CA ALA A 217 1.45 -12.03 1.86
C ALA A 217 2.08 -11.02 0.91
N LEU A 218 2.37 -9.83 1.44
CA LEU A 218 2.97 -8.75 0.68
C LEU A 218 4.50 -8.79 0.83
N ILE A 219 5.22 -8.68 -0.28
CA ILE A 219 6.68 -8.55 -0.28
C ILE A 219 7.10 -7.29 -1.02
N TYR A 220 8.27 -6.75 -0.71
CA TYR A 220 8.86 -5.65 -1.48
C TYR A 220 9.91 -6.15 -2.47
N MET A 221 9.70 -5.89 -3.76
CA MET A 221 10.54 -6.46 -4.83
C MET A 221 12.02 -6.06 -4.73
N HIS A 222 12.34 -4.87 -4.19
CA HIS A 222 13.74 -4.43 -4.09
C HIS A 222 14.50 -5.15 -2.97
N ARG A 223 13.78 -5.78 -2.04
CA ARG A 223 14.33 -6.66 -1.00
C ARG A 223 14.14 -8.14 -1.34
N TYR A 224 13.69 -8.46 -2.55
CA TYR A 224 13.53 -9.84 -2.97
C TYR A 224 14.88 -10.56 -2.99
N SER A 225 14.88 -11.81 -2.52
CA SER A 225 16.01 -12.72 -2.62
C SER A 225 15.53 -14.07 -3.17
N PRO A 226 16.41 -14.92 -3.73
CA PRO A 226 16.04 -16.25 -4.18
C PRO A 226 15.35 -17.13 -3.12
N SER A 227 15.59 -16.85 -1.82
CA SER A 227 14.93 -17.54 -0.71
C SER A 227 13.56 -16.98 -0.33
N THR A 228 13.13 -15.83 -0.87
CA THR A 228 11.87 -15.17 -0.46
C THR A 228 10.65 -16.08 -0.64
N VAL A 229 10.57 -16.87 -1.72
CA VAL A 229 9.46 -17.82 -1.91
C VAL A 229 9.50 -18.93 -0.85
N SER A 230 10.69 -19.40 -0.49
CA SER A 230 10.87 -20.39 0.59
C SER A 230 10.46 -19.81 1.95
N THR A 231 10.73 -18.53 2.21
CA THR A 231 10.28 -17.84 3.43
C THR A 231 8.75 -17.75 3.46
N VAL A 232 8.11 -17.26 2.39
CA VAL A 232 6.64 -17.18 2.29
C VAL A 232 6.00 -18.56 2.51
N LEU A 233 6.58 -19.62 1.95
CA LEU A 233 6.09 -20.98 2.11
C LEU A 233 6.24 -21.50 3.55
N ASN A 234 7.47 -21.48 4.09
CA ASN A 234 7.78 -22.18 5.33
C ASN A 234 7.37 -21.41 6.58
N GLU A 235 7.65 -20.11 6.61
CA GLU A 235 7.44 -19.29 7.80
C GLU A 235 6.00 -18.77 7.87
N TYR A 236 5.30 -18.61 6.74
CA TYR A 236 3.96 -18.01 6.71
C TYR A 236 2.85 -18.97 6.29
N LEU A 237 2.92 -19.56 5.09
CA LEU A 237 1.82 -20.41 4.60
C LEU A 237 1.62 -21.64 5.48
N ARG A 238 2.72 -22.38 5.76
CA ARG A 238 2.68 -23.57 6.62
C ARG A 238 2.30 -23.27 8.06
N GLU A 239 2.80 -22.16 8.61
CA GLU A 239 2.39 -21.71 9.94
C GLU A 239 0.88 -21.41 9.96
N PHE A 240 0.36 -20.73 8.93
CA PHE A 240 -1.07 -20.45 8.81
C PHE A 240 -1.91 -21.72 8.70
N GLN A 241 -1.53 -22.67 7.85
CA GLN A 241 -2.19 -23.98 7.77
C GLN A 241 -2.22 -24.70 9.12
N ALA A 242 -1.10 -24.71 9.87
CA ALA A 242 -1.04 -25.31 11.19
C ALA A 242 -2.01 -24.65 12.19
N LYS A 243 -2.07 -23.31 12.21
CA LYS A 243 -3.02 -22.54 13.02
C LYS A 243 -4.48 -22.85 12.65
N LEU A 244 -4.79 -22.90 11.34
CA LEU A 244 -6.12 -23.26 10.86
C LEU A 244 -6.52 -24.71 11.22
N GLN A 245 -5.58 -25.66 11.14
CA GLN A 245 -5.81 -27.06 11.52
C GLN A 245 -6.12 -27.22 13.01
N SER A 246 -5.42 -26.47 13.87
CA SER A 246 -5.72 -26.40 15.29
C SER A 246 -7.12 -25.83 15.54
N SER A 247 -7.45 -24.70 14.89
CA SER A 247 -8.77 -24.06 14.98
C SER A 247 -9.91 -24.97 14.47
N LEU A 248 -9.66 -25.74 13.41
CA LEU A 248 -10.59 -26.73 12.89
C LEU A 248 -10.88 -27.82 13.93
N THR A 249 -9.83 -28.37 14.54
CA THR A 249 -9.96 -29.40 15.58
C THR A 249 -10.78 -28.86 16.77
N GLN A 250 -10.55 -27.60 17.17
CA GLN A 250 -11.33 -26.96 18.22
C GLN A 250 -12.80 -26.75 17.83
N SER A 251 -13.06 -26.33 16.59
CA SER A 251 -14.41 -26.13 16.05
C SER A 251 -15.21 -27.42 15.97
N GLU A 252 -14.57 -28.52 15.57
CA GLU A 252 -15.15 -29.88 15.58
C GLU A 252 -15.51 -30.34 16.99
N ARG A 253 -14.60 -30.16 17.97
CA ARG A 253 -14.88 -30.47 19.39
C ARG A 253 -16.02 -29.64 19.97
N SER A 254 -16.20 -28.42 19.48
CA SER A 254 -17.26 -27.50 19.94
C SER A 254 -18.58 -27.68 19.17
N ASN A 255 -18.69 -28.69 18.30
CA ASN A 255 -19.85 -28.93 17.43
C ASN A 255 -20.25 -27.73 16.56
N ASN A 256 -19.29 -26.87 16.19
CA ASN A 256 -19.53 -25.75 15.27
C ASN A 256 -19.29 -26.19 13.83
N ALA A 257 -20.25 -26.92 13.26
CA ALA A 257 -20.14 -27.51 11.92
C ALA A 257 -19.87 -26.46 10.82
N ARG A 258 -20.51 -25.30 10.90
CA ARG A 258 -20.36 -24.24 9.88
C ARG A 258 -18.93 -23.71 9.81
N GLU A 259 -18.30 -23.45 10.96
CA GLU A 259 -16.92 -22.97 10.98
C GLU A 259 -15.94 -24.09 10.60
N ALA A 260 -16.20 -25.33 11.04
CA ALA A 260 -15.39 -26.47 10.64
C ALA A 260 -15.38 -26.65 9.10
N ASP A 261 -16.55 -26.57 8.45
CA ASP A 261 -16.64 -26.68 6.99
C ASP A 261 -15.95 -25.51 6.27
N ARG A 262 -16.04 -24.28 6.82
CA ARG A 262 -15.30 -23.12 6.30
C ARG A 262 -13.80 -23.37 6.35
N LEU A 263 -13.27 -23.76 7.52
CA LEU A 263 -11.84 -23.99 7.73
C LEU A 263 -11.32 -25.15 6.86
N ARG A 264 -12.08 -26.24 6.71
CA ARG A 264 -11.73 -27.34 5.79
C ARG A 264 -11.61 -26.85 4.35
N SER A 265 -12.55 -26.03 3.89
CA SER A 265 -12.50 -25.50 2.52
C SER A 265 -11.28 -24.62 2.27
N VAL A 266 -10.91 -23.79 3.26
CA VAL A 266 -9.69 -22.97 3.20
C VAL A 266 -8.45 -23.86 3.22
N LEU A 267 -8.36 -24.84 4.12
CA LEU A 267 -7.21 -25.75 4.20
C LEU A 267 -6.99 -26.54 2.91
N VAL A 268 -8.05 -27.02 2.26
CA VAL A 268 -7.94 -27.70 0.95
C VAL A 268 -7.31 -26.77 -0.09
N GLU A 269 -7.81 -25.54 -0.21
CA GLU A 269 -7.23 -24.56 -1.13
C GLU A 269 -5.77 -24.26 -0.82
N LEU A 270 -5.41 -24.09 0.46
CA LEU A 270 -4.03 -23.76 0.85
C LEU A 270 -3.08 -24.93 0.61
N ASN A 271 -3.53 -26.17 0.81
CA ASN A 271 -2.74 -27.36 0.51
C ASN A 271 -2.50 -27.51 -1.00
N GLU A 272 -3.51 -27.23 -1.83
CA GLU A 272 -3.37 -27.20 -3.30
C GLU A 272 -2.41 -26.08 -3.73
N TYR A 273 -2.57 -24.88 -3.17
CA TYR A 273 -1.68 -23.75 -3.44
C TYR A 273 -0.23 -24.00 -3.01
N GLU A 274 -0.03 -24.64 -1.86
CA GLU A 274 1.29 -25.09 -1.41
C GLU A 274 1.91 -26.07 -2.41
N HIS A 275 1.21 -27.16 -2.71
CA HIS A 275 1.75 -28.28 -3.49
C HIS A 275 1.98 -27.92 -4.96
N ASP A 276 1.01 -27.28 -5.59
CA ASP A 276 1.02 -27.05 -7.05
C ASP A 276 1.77 -25.77 -7.44
N VAL A 277 1.91 -24.81 -6.52
CA VAL A 277 2.45 -23.47 -6.83
C VAL A 277 3.68 -23.13 -6.00
N LEU A 278 3.55 -22.99 -4.67
CA LEU A 278 4.64 -22.45 -3.86
C LEU A 278 5.80 -23.42 -3.65
N PHE A 279 5.56 -24.71 -3.44
CA PHE A 279 6.62 -25.70 -3.23
C PHE A 279 7.53 -25.86 -4.47
N PRO A 280 6.99 -25.99 -5.70
CA PRO A 280 7.81 -25.99 -6.91
C PRO A 280 8.63 -24.70 -7.07
N LEU A 281 8.02 -23.52 -6.86
CA LEU A 281 8.71 -22.23 -7.01
C LEU A 281 9.77 -22.01 -5.93
N ALA A 282 9.51 -22.42 -4.68
CA ALA A 282 10.48 -22.37 -3.59
C ALA A 282 11.71 -23.24 -3.89
N THR A 283 11.52 -24.37 -4.58
CA THR A 283 12.62 -25.24 -5.01
C THR A 283 13.43 -24.62 -6.15
N GLN A 284 12.77 -23.90 -7.06
CA GLN A 284 13.44 -23.24 -8.20
C GLN A 284 14.35 -22.08 -7.79
N GLN A 285 14.09 -21.44 -6.64
CA GLN A 285 14.84 -20.28 -6.14
C GLN A 285 15.06 -19.21 -7.21
N ILE A 286 13.96 -18.81 -7.87
CA ILE A 286 13.99 -17.87 -8.99
C ILE A 286 14.72 -16.58 -8.58
N ALA A 287 15.75 -16.20 -9.32
CA ALA A 287 16.37 -14.88 -9.18
C ALA A 287 15.63 -13.84 -10.05
N ILE A 288 15.59 -12.61 -9.57
CA ILE A 288 15.10 -11.46 -10.34
C ILE A 288 16.25 -10.47 -10.56
N ASP A 289 16.14 -9.69 -11.63
CA ASP A 289 17.03 -8.58 -11.93
C ASP A 289 16.18 -7.30 -11.95
N LEU A 290 16.44 -6.33 -11.08
CA LEU A 290 15.63 -5.12 -11.02
C LEU A 290 15.72 -4.28 -12.31
N ASP A 291 16.82 -4.38 -13.07
CA ASP A 291 17.02 -3.66 -14.33
C ASP A 291 16.11 -4.16 -15.45
N ASP A 292 15.72 -5.45 -15.42
CA ASP A 292 14.69 -6.03 -16.30
C ASP A 292 13.30 -5.41 -16.05
N GLY A 293 13.11 -4.82 -14.86
CA GLY A 293 11.87 -4.19 -14.43
C GLY A 293 10.72 -5.17 -14.15
N VAL A 294 9.61 -4.62 -13.67
CA VAL A 294 8.46 -5.43 -13.20
C VAL A 294 7.86 -6.31 -14.29
N LYS A 295 7.84 -5.85 -15.55
CA LYS A 295 7.21 -6.58 -16.66
C LYS A 295 7.89 -7.90 -16.99
N ALA A 296 9.20 -8.00 -16.81
CA ALA A 296 9.95 -9.21 -17.07
C ALA A 296 10.03 -10.11 -15.82
N ASN A 297 10.05 -9.53 -14.62
CA ASN A 297 10.20 -10.32 -13.39
C ASN A 297 8.88 -10.83 -12.81
N TYR A 298 7.81 -10.04 -12.82
CA TYR A 298 6.52 -10.44 -12.24
C TYR A 298 5.96 -11.74 -12.85
N PRO A 299 6.01 -11.95 -14.19
CA PRO A 299 5.49 -13.18 -14.79
C PRO A 299 6.21 -14.45 -14.37
N LYS A 300 7.47 -14.36 -13.89
CA LYS A 300 8.28 -15.52 -13.46
C LYS A 300 7.62 -16.29 -12.31
N PHE A 301 6.73 -15.64 -11.55
CA PHE A 301 6.06 -16.23 -10.39
C PHE A 301 4.66 -16.80 -10.69
N GLY A 302 4.14 -16.60 -11.91
CA GLY A 302 2.88 -17.18 -12.36
C GLY A 302 1.74 -17.04 -11.36
N ALA A 303 1.13 -18.18 -10.99
CA ALA A 303 -0.02 -18.25 -10.09
C ALA A 303 0.29 -17.95 -8.62
N ALA A 304 1.56 -17.78 -8.24
CA ALA A 304 1.92 -17.42 -6.86
C ALA A 304 1.55 -15.98 -6.52
N LEU A 305 1.62 -15.09 -7.52
CA LEU A 305 1.29 -13.68 -7.34
C LEU A 305 -0.13 -13.39 -7.79
N LYS A 306 -0.75 -12.40 -7.13
CA LYS A 306 -2.04 -11.87 -7.54
C LYS A 306 -1.99 -11.43 -9.01
N LYS A 307 -2.99 -11.84 -9.79
CA LYS A 307 -3.06 -11.45 -11.21
C LYS A 307 -3.16 -9.92 -11.35
N VAL A 308 -2.30 -9.34 -12.18
CA VAL A 308 -2.31 -7.92 -12.55
C VAL A 308 -2.47 -7.81 -14.06
N PRO A 309 -3.53 -7.16 -14.57
CA PRO A 309 -3.75 -7.03 -16.01
C PRO A 309 -2.59 -6.36 -16.73
N GLY A 310 -2.03 -7.03 -17.74
CA GLY A 310 -0.88 -6.56 -18.53
C GLY A 310 0.49 -6.98 -17.98
N LEU A 311 0.51 -7.79 -16.92
CA LEU A 311 1.70 -8.47 -16.40
C LEU A 311 1.58 -10.00 -16.50
N GLU A 312 0.57 -10.53 -17.21
CA GLU A 312 0.54 -11.95 -17.53
C GLU A 312 1.73 -12.30 -18.42
N ALA A 313 2.30 -13.50 -18.23
CA ALA A 313 3.29 -14.02 -19.16
C ALA A 313 2.69 -13.97 -20.57
N GLY A 314 3.31 -13.19 -21.46
CA GLY A 314 2.91 -13.18 -22.84
C GLY A 314 2.97 -14.63 -23.35
N ALA A 315 1.85 -15.14 -23.86
CA ALA A 315 1.95 -16.03 -25.01
C ALA A 315 2.75 -15.22 -26.04
N GLY A 316 4.01 -15.62 -26.26
CA GLY A 316 4.90 -14.93 -27.18
C GLY A 316 4.26 -14.84 -28.56
N ASP A 317 4.50 -13.69 -29.19
CA ASP A 317 4.31 -13.32 -30.61
C ASP A 317 3.13 -13.91 -31.39
#